data_AF-U3A264-F1
#
_entry.id   AF-U3A264-F1
#
_cell.length_a   1.000
_cell.length_b   1.000
_cell.length_c   1.000
_cell.angle_alpha   90.00
_cell.angle_beta   90.00
_cell.angle_gamma   90.00
#
_symmetry.space_group_name_H-M   'P 1'
#
loop_
_entity.id
_entity.type
_entity.pdbx_description
1 polymer ?
#
loop_
_entity_poly.entity_id
_entity_poly.type
_entity_poly.pdbx_seq_one_letter_code
_entity_poly.pdbx_strand_id
1 'polypeptide(L)'
;MGLGGHLGIFNNRELATATLVIVVFIWASIKSKEVLPAIELVLKSFCQKAILITTGTLLLYILIVVYLLYSIDVWNAGQLKNTILWFVFIGFVQLMNTTKITEPKEYLKASLNSQVRLIVLIEFLVAFHSYGFITELFLVTTATLFACCSAFSKGKPEYKQAQKISDYILAIMGTLIFIDSILNIYNEPGKFISVDTFRDFLVPMLLSVSLLPYVYVFYYLLAYERAFVITHIYTDSKQLQRYAKIRSFVAFKGKPSLIHKWLIYSCIPEFESKKTIRTSIDKFKEKQRESTV
;
A
#
# COMPACT_ATOMS: atom_id res chain seq x y z
N MET A 1 -32.58 22.58 -1.99
CA MET A 1 -31.38 23.45 -2.07
C MET A 1 -30.94 23.71 -0.65
N GLY A 2 -29.89 23.04 -0.21
CA GLY A 2 -29.44 23.02 1.18
C GLY A 2 -28.07 22.35 1.26
N LEU A 3 -27.08 22.97 0.61
CA LEU A 3 -25.66 22.61 0.66
C LEU A 3 -25.07 22.97 2.04
N GLY A 4 -25.66 22.44 3.12
CA GLY A 4 -25.24 22.70 4.50
C GLY A 4 -24.94 21.46 5.32
N GLY A 5 -25.28 20.26 4.82
CA GLY A 5 -25.15 19.00 5.59
C GLY A 5 -23.83 18.24 5.42
N HIS A 6 -22.96 18.63 4.47
CA HIS A 6 -21.80 17.80 4.09
C HIS A 6 -20.44 18.24 4.67
N LEU A 7 -20.37 19.37 5.38
CA LEU A 7 -19.11 19.90 5.91
C LEU A 7 -18.73 19.39 7.31
N GLY A 8 -19.58 18.58 7.97
CA GLY A 8 -19.31 18.03 9.30
C GLY A 8 -18.50 16.72 9.32
N ILE A 9 -18.10 16.20 8.16
CA ILE A 9 -17.39 14.90 8.05
C ILE A 9 -15.86 15.08 8.17
N PHE A 10 -15.35 16.24 7.75
CA PHE A 10 -13.93 16.52 7.70
C PHE A 10 -13.52 17.53 8.77
N ASN A 11 -12.39 17.26 9.42
CA ASN A 11 -11.81 18.15 10.41
C ASN A 11 -11.06 19.32 9.75
N ASN A 12 -10.86 20.44 10.45
CA ASN A 12 -10.19 21.63 9.91
C ASN A 12 -8.80 21.31 9.36
N ARG A 13 -8.08 20.36 9.97
CA ARG A 13 -6.80 19.86 9.45
C ARG A 13 -6.91 19.13 8.11
N GLU A 14 -7.90 18.25 7.96
CA GLU A 14 -8.14 17.54 6.70
C GLU A 14 -8.52 18.55 5.61
N LEU A 15 -9.35 19.54 5.94
CA LEU A 15 -9.73 20.62 5.04
C LEU A 15 -8.55 21.52 4.66
N ALA A 16 -7.68 21.87 5.62
CA ALA A 16 -6.46 22.64 5.39
C ALA A 16 -5.50 21.88 4.46
N THR A 17 -5.31 20.58 4.72
CA THR A 17 -4.45 19.71 3.88
C THR A 17 -5.00 19.58 2.47
N ALA A 18 -6.31 19.35 2.33
CA ALA A 18 -6.96 19.28 1.02
C ALA A 18 -6.85 20.61 0.26
N THR A 19 -7.06 21.75 0.95
CA THR A 19 -6.92 23.08 0.38
C THR A 19 -5.50 23.30 -0.15
N LEU A 20 -4.48 22.98 0.65
CA LEU A 20 -3.08 23.12 0.23
C LEU A 20 -2.77 22.25 -1.00
N VAL A 21 -3.21 20.99 -1.01
CA VAL A 21 -3.02 20.07 -2.14
C VAL A 21 -3.65 20.64 -3.41
N ILE A 22 -4.90 21.14 -3.32
CA ILE A 22 -5.60 21.76 -4.46
C ILE A 22 -4.86 23.00 -4.96
N VAL A 23 -4.41 23.89 -4.06
CA VAL A 23 -3.68 25.11 -4.43
C VAL A 23 -2.37 24.78 -5.13
N VAL A 24 -1.57 23.86 -4.57
CA VAL A 24 -0.31 23.40 -5.17
C VAL A 24 -0.56 22.75 -6.53
N PHE A 25 -1.62 21.96 -6.64
CA PHE A 25 -2.00 21.31 -7.88
C PHE A 25 -2.40 22.30 -8.98
N ILE A 26 -3.24 23.28 -8.66
CA ILE A 26 -3.62 24.36 -9.60
C ILE A 26 -2.38 25.13 -10.03
N TRP A 27 -1.54 25.53 -9.07
CA TRP A 27 -0.29 26.23 -9.37
C TRP A 27 0.64 25.43 -10.29
N ALA A 28 0.81 24.13 -10.02
CA ALA A 28 1.62 23.24 -10.84
C ALA A 28 1.04 23.08 -12.25
N SER A 29 -0.29 22.96 -12.37
CA SER A 29 -0.99 22.82 -13.65
C SER A 29 -0.90 24.09 -14.52
N ILE A 30 -0.89 25.27 -13.90
CA ILE A 30 -0.69 26.54 -14.61
C ILE A 30 0.76 26.67 -15.06
N LYS A 31 1.72 26.27 -14.21
CA LYS A 31 3.15 26.49 -14.45
C LYS A 31 3.77 25.47 -15.41
N SER A 32 3.29 24.23 -15.41
CA SER A 32 3.79 23.17 -16.27
C SER A 32 2.67 22.57 -17.12
N LYS A 33 2.87 22.61 -18.44
CA LYS A 33 1.97 21.97 -19.41
C LYS A 33 2.01 20.44 -19.36
N GLU A 34 2.95 19.85 -18.63
CA GLU A 34 3.13 18.40 -18.52
C GLU A 34 2.26 17.77 -17.43
N VAL A 35 1.76 18.56 -16.48
CA VAL A 35 1.02 18.04 -15.32
C VAL A 35 -0.30 17.40 -15.74
N LEU A 36 -1.11 18.08 -16.56
CA LEU A 36 -2.40 17.55 -17.01
C LEU A 36 -2.25 16.27 -17.87
N PRO A 37 -1.35 16.21 -18.88
CA PRO A 37 -1.08 14.99 -19.62
C PRO A 37 -0.56 13.84 -18.73
N ALA A 38 0.30 14.13 -17.75
CA ALA A 38 0.81 13.11 -16.84
C ALA A 38 -0.31 12.48 -16.01
N ILE A 39 -1.26 13.28 -15.53
CA ILE A 39 -2.45 12.78 -14.80
C ILE A 39 -3.31 11.93 -15.70
N GLU A 40 -3.55 12.36 -16.94
CA GLU A 40 -4.33 11.58 -17.90
C GLU A 40 -3.68 10.22 -18.15
N LEU A 41 -2.35 10.18 -18.29
CA LEU A 41 -1.59 8.95 -18.48
C LEU A 41 -1.68 8.04 -17.25
N VAL A 42 -1.61 8.61 -16.04
CA VAL A 42 -1.79 7.89 -14.79
C VAL A 42 -3.21 7.30 -14.75
N LEU A 43 -4.26 8.09 -14.97
CA LEU A 43 -5.65 7.62 -14.99
C LEU A 43 -5.90 6.52 -16.03
N LYS A 44 -5.33 6.66 -17.24
CA LYS A 44 -5.37 5.62 -18.28
C LYS A 44 -4.67 4.34 -17.83
N SER A 45 -3.55 4.46 -17.11
CA SER A 45 -2.83 3.32 -16.56
C SER A 45 -3.65 2.60 -15.51
N PHE A 46 -4.35 3.33 -14.63
CA PHE A 46 -5.28 2.74 -13.66
C PHE A 46 -6.42 1.94 -14.30
N CYS A 47 -6.84 2.31 -15.52
CA CYS A 47 -7.87 1.60 -16.28
C CYS A 47 -7.36 0.33 -17.00
N GLN A 48 -6.10 -0.07 -16.82
CA GLN A 48 -5.61 -1.33 -17.35
C GLN A 48 -6.30 -2.51 -16.67
N LYS A 49 -6.69 -3.52 -17.47
CA LYS A 49 -7.44 -4.70 -17.00
C LYS A 49 -6.79 -5.38 -15.79
N ALA A 50 -5.45 -5.50 -15.78
CA ALA A 50 -4.72 -6.11 -14.67
C ALA A 50 -4.87 -5.32 -13.36
N ILE A 51 -4.76 -4.00 -13.41
CA ILE A 51 -4.92 -3.12 -12.24
C ILE A 51 -6.37 -3.14 -11.77
N LEU A 52 -7.34 -3.06 -12.68
CA LEU A 52 -8.76 -3.12 -12.34
C LEU A 52 -9.15 -4.45 -11.68
N ILE A 53 -8.74 -5.58 -12.26
CA ILE A 53 -9.03 -6.91 -11.68
C ILE A 53 -8.39 -7.03 -10.30
N THR A 54 -7.11 -6.67 -10.17
CA THR A 54 -6.40 -6.79 -8.90
C THR A 54 -7.04 -5.89 -7.84
N THR A 55 -7.28 -4.62 -8.16
CA THR A 55 -7.93 -3.66 -7.24
C THR A 55 -9.35 -4.12 -6.88
N GLY A 56 -10.11 -4.65 -7.84
CA GLY A 56 -11.44 -5.20 -7.61
C GLY A 56 -11.43 -6.39 -6.65
N THR A 57 -10.48 -7.32 -6.77
CA THR A 57 -10.35 -8.43 -5.81
C THR A 57 -9.97 -7.95 -4.41
N LEU A 58 -9.13 -6.92 -4.30
CA LEU A 58 -8.78 -6.32 -3.02
C LEU A 58 -10.00 -5.62 -2.38
N LEU A 59 -10.76 -4.86 -3.17
CA LEU A 59 -12.00 -4.22 -2.70
C LEU A 59 -13.01 -5.25 -2.20
N LEU A 60 -13.23 -6.33 -2.95
CA LEU A 60 -14.13 -7.40 -2.54
C LEU A 60 -13.65 -8.05 -1.22
N TYR A 61 -12.35 -8.29 -1.08
CA TYR A 61 -11.77 -8.79 0.16
C TYR A 61 -12.01 -7.83 1.35
N ILE A 62 -11.76 -6.53 1.15
CA ILE A 62 -11.98 -5.52 2.19
C ILE A 62 -13.46 -5.43 2.57
N LEU A 63 -14.39 -5.51 1.61
CA LEU A 63 -15.82 -5.53 1.91
C LEU A 63 -16.20 -6.71 2.81
N ILE A 64 -15.60 -7.89 2.59
CA ILE A 64 -15.79 -9.05 3.47
C ILE A 64 -15.23 -8.75 4.87
N VAL A 65 -14.02 -8.19 4.97
CA VAL A 65 -13.41 -7.84 6.26
C VAL A 65 -14.24 -6.78 7.01
N VAL A 66 -14.69 -5.74 6.33
CA VAL A 66 -15.55 -4.69 6.90
C VAL A 66 -16.87 -5.28 7.38
N TYR A 67 -17.48 -6.18 6.61
CA TYR A 67 -18.70 -6.89 7.03
C TYR A 67 -18.47 -7.73 8.29
N LEU A 68 -17.32 -8.43 8.39
CA LEU A 68 -16.96 -9.19 9.59
C LEU A 68 -16.75 -8.25 10.80
N LEU A 69 -16.06 -7.13 10.62
CA LEU A 69 -15.84 -6.13 11.68
C LEU A 69 -17.16 -5.46 12.12
N TYR A 70 -18.09 -5.24 11.18
CA TYR A 70 -19.43 -4.75 11.48
C TYR A 70 -20.22 -5.77 12.31
N SER A 71 -20.12 -7.06 11.99
CA SER A 71 -20.83 -8.14 12.69
C SER A 71 -20.41 -8.32 14.15
N ILE A 72 -19.25 -7.81 14.54
CA ILE A 72 -18.72 -7.83 15.91
C ILE A 72 -18.76 -6.44 16.58
N ASP A 73 -19.55 -5.50 16.05
CA ASP A 73 -19.73 -4.12 16.54
C ASP A 73 -18.44 -3.28 16.60
N VAL A 74 -17.38 -3.69 15.91
CA VAL A 74 -16.12 -2.93 15.82
C VAL A 74 -16.21 -1.84 14.76
N TRP A 75 -16.86 -2.12 13.62
CA TRP A 75 -17.05 -1.15 12.54
C TRP A 75 -18.48 -0.61 12.52
N ASN A 76 -18.64 0.69 12.30
CA ASN A 76 -19.94 1.35 12.09
C ASN A 76 -19.85 2.33 10.89
N ALA A 77 -20.97 2.92 10.49
CA ALA A 77 -21.00 3.85 9.35
C ALA A 77 -20.10 5.09 9.54
N GLY A 78 -19.79 5.49 10.78
CA GLY A 78 -18.84 6.56 11.08
C GLY A 78 -17.41 6.23 10.63
N GLN A 79 -17.05 4.94 10.59
CA GLN A 79 -15.72 4.46 10.19
C GLN A 79 -15.52 4.38 8.67
N LEU A 80 -16.54 4.72 7.88
CA LEU A 80 -16.47 4.70 6.42
C LEU A 80 -15.36 5.62 5.89
N LYS A 81 -15.25 6.84 6.45
CA LYS A 81 -14.19 7.79 6.08
C LYS A 81 -12.80 7.17 6.29
N ASN A 82 -12.56 6.63 7.48
CA ASN A 82 -11.28 6.05 7.86
C ASN A 82 -10.94 4.82 7.00
N THR A 83 -11.94 4.00 6.66
CA THR A 83 -11.76 2.84 5.78
C THR A 83 -11.38 3.25 4.35
N ILE A 84 -12.00 4.30 3.81
CA ILE A 84 -11.66 4.83 2.48
C ILE A 84 -10.24 5.41 2.48
N LEU A 85 -9.91 6.24 3.47
CA LEU A 85 -8.57 6.84 3.57
C LEU A 85 -7.50 5.75 3.75
N TRP A 86 -7.73 4.78 4.65
CA TRP A 86 -6.85 3.64 4.84
C TRP A 86 -6.68 2.84 3.53
N PHE A 87 -7.76 2.58 2.80
CA PHE A 87 -7.68 1.85 1.53
C PHE A 87 -6.79 2.59 0.53
N VAL A 88 -6.97 3.90 0.34
CA VAL A 88 -6.21 4.68 -0.65
C VAL A 88 -4.74 4.79 -0.26
N PHE A 89 -4.45 5.17 0.99
CA PHE A 89 -3.08 5.49 1.41
C PHE A 89 -2.26 4.28 1.84
N ILE A 90 -2.92 3.22 2.35
CA ILE A 90 -2.24 2.03 2.89
C ILE A 90 -2.55 0.81 2.02
N GLY A 91 -3.82 0.45 1.87
CA GLY A 91 -4.22 -0.78 1.19
C GLY A 91 -3.75 -0.85 -0.26
N PHE A 92 -4.03 0.18 -1.04
CA PHE A 92 -3.67 0.26 -2.44
C PHE A 92 -2.16 0.39 -2.64
N VAL A 93 -1.47 1.18 -1.81
CA VAL A 93 -0.01 1.33 -1.86
C VAL A 93 0.69 -0.01 -1.57
N GLN A 94 0.20 -0.76 -0.58
CA GLN A 94 0.74 -2.08 -0.24
C GLN A 94 0.54 -3.08 -1.40
N LEU A 95 -0.62 -3.03 -2.06
CA LEU A 95 -0.88 -3.84 -3.25
C LEU A 95 0.15 -3.58 -4.36
N MET A 96 0.38 -2.30 -4.69
CA MET A 96 1.36 -1.92 -5.72
C MET A 96 2.77 -2.36 -5.37
N ASN A 97 3.17 -2.19 -4.11
CA ASN A 97 4.49 -2.59 -3.63
C ASN A 97 4.68 -4.11 -3.59
N THR A 98 3.61 -4.90 -3.55
CA THR A 98 3.67 -6.38 -3.58
C THR A 98 4.34 -6.91 -4.84
N THR A 99 4.23 -6.17 -5.96
CA THR A 99 4.89 -6.51 -7.23
C THR A 99 6.43 -6.50 -7.13
N LYS A 100 7.01 -5.80 -6.15
CA LYS A 100 8.46 -5.65 -6.01
C LYS A 100 9.06 -6.56 -4.93
N ILE A 101 8.25 -7.40 -4.27
CA ILE A 101 8.71 -8.25 -3.19
C ILE A 101 9.63 -9.35 -3.73
N THR A 102 10.79 -9.50 -3.09
CA THR A 102 11.67 -10.66 -3.22
C THR A 102 11.43 -11.64 -2.07
N GLU A 103 11.29 -11.12 -0.84
CA GLU A 103 11.11 -11.91 0.38
C GLU A 103 9.82 -11.55 1.12
N PRO A 104 8.79 -12.41 1.07
CA PRO A 104 7.45 -12.04 1.56
C PRO A 104 7.38 -11.91 3.08
N LYS A 105 8.11 -12.73 3.85
CA LYS A 105 8.02 -12.70 5.32
C LYS A 105 8.59 -11.42 5.91
N GLU A 106 9.80 -11.04 5.48
CA GLU A 106 10.45 -9.82 5.97
C GLU A 106 9.67 -8.58 5.54
N TYR A 107 9.21 -8.56 4.28
CA TYR A 107 8.39 -7.47 3.77
C TYR A 107 7.08 -7.30 4.56
N LEU A 108 6.34 -8.38 4.85
CA LEU A 108 5.08 -8.29 5.59
C LEU A 108 5.30 -7.78 7.02
N LYS A 109 6.35 -8.25 7.71
CA LYS A 109 6.68 -7.78 9.07
C LYS A 109 7.09 -6.31 9.07
N ALA A 110 7.96 -5.90 8.15
CA ALA A 110 8.40 -4.51 8.03
C ALA A 110 7.24 -3.58 7.66
N SER A 111 6.40 -4.01 6.71
CA SER A 111 5.23 -3.26 6.25
C SER A 111 4.22 -3.06 7.37
N LEU A 112 3.85 -4.10 8.11
CA LEU A 112 2.92 -3.97 9.23
C LEU A 112 3.44 -2.98 10.29
N ASN A 113 4.70 -3.09 10.69
CA ASN A 113 5.27 -2.19 11.69
C ASN A 113 5.25 -0.72 11.22
N SER A 114 5.56 -0.48 9.95
CA SER A 114 5.51 0.86 9.37
C SER A 114 4.08 1.42 9.32
N GLN A 115 3.09 0.58 8.98
CA GLN A 115 1.69 0.97 8.88
C GLN A 115 1.09 1.27 10.24
N VAL A 116 1.32 0.41 11.25
CA VAL A 116 0.84 0.63 12.61
C VAL A 116 1.40 1.94 13.16
N ARG A 117 2.69 2.21 12.96
CA ARG A 117 3.31 3.48 13.39
C ARG A 117 2.66 4.69 12.72
N LEU A 118 2.38 4.59 11.42
CA LEU A 118 1.76 5.66 10.64
C LEU A 118 0.31 5.87 11.05
N ILE A 119 -0.49 4.81 11.19
CA ILE A 119 -1.88 4.87 11.66
C ILE A 119 -1.93 5.50 13.04
N VAL A 120 -1.13 5.00 14.00
CA VAL A 120 -1.11 5.56 15.35
C VAL A 120 -0.76 7.03 15.31
N LEU A 121 0.24 7.45 14.52
CA LEU A 121 0.61 8.86 14.42
C LEU A 121 -0.50 9.71 13.79
N ILE A 122 -1.12 9.26 12.70
CA ILE A 122 -2.19 9.98 12.01
C ILE A 122 -3.45 10.07 12.88
N GLU A 123 -3.92 8.95 13.42
CA GLU A 123 -5.12 8.90 14.25
C GLU A 123 -4.91 9.64 15.56
N PHE A 124 -3.71 9.58 16.16
CA PHE A 124 -3.33 10.42 17.28
C PHE A 124 -3.50 11.88 16.87
N LEU A 125 -2.87 12.30 15.76
CA LEU A 125 -3.01 13.66 15.23
C LEU A 125 -4.47 14.07 14.99
N VAL A 126 -5.28 13.24 14.34
CA VAL A 126 -6.67 13.53 13.95
C VAL A 126 -7.62 13.54 15.15
N ALA A 127 -7.40 12.66 16.14
CA ALA A 127 -8.15 12.62 17.39
C ALA A 127 -7.90 13.86 18.28
N PHE A 128 -6.93 14.71 17.93
CA PHE A 128 -6.72 15.98 18.64
C PHE A 128 -7.72 17.06 18.27
N HIS A 129 -7.81 17.99 19.20
CA HIS A 129 -8.44 19.27 18.96
C HIS A 129 -7.83 19.91 17.71
N SER A 130 -8.67 20.13 16.71
CA SER A 130 -8.24 20.86 15.53
C SER A 130 -8.33 22.34 15.81
N TYR A 131 -7.28 23.07 15.44
CA TYR A 131 -7.30 24.52 15.56
C TYR A 131 -8.33 25.11 14.59
N GLY A 132 -8.59 26.41 14.72
CA GLY A 132 -9.35 27.14 13.70
C GLY A 132 -8.74 26.91 12.31
N PHE A 133 -9.59 26.84 11.28
CA PHE A 133 -9.17 26.52 9.92
C PHE A 133 -7.96 27.32 9.42
N ILE A 134 -7.91 28.63 9.71
CA ILE A 134 -6.80 29.50 9.30
C ILE A 134 -5.48 29.08 9.97
N THR A 135 -5.53 28.74 11.25
CA THR A 135 -4.36 28.27 12.01
C THR A 135 -3.87 26.93 11.47
N GLU A 136 -4.78 25.97 11.23
CA GLU A 136 -4.44 24.69 10.60
C GLU A 136 -3.83 24.88 9.20
N LEU A 137 -4.39 25.79 8.39
CA LEU A 137 -3.85 26.07 7.06
C LEU A 137 -2.41 26.61 7.12
N PHE A 138 -2.12 27.51 8.05
CA PHE A 138 -0.77 28.01 8.26
C PHE A 138 0.18 26.90 8.74
N LEU A 139 -0.23 26.10 9.73
CA LEU A 139 0.55 24.98 10.25
C LEU A 139 0.86 23.93 9.19
N VAL A 140 -0.15 23.49 8.43
CA VAL A 140 0.01 22.48 7.38
C VAL A 140 0.89 23.01 6.25
N THR A 141 0.70 24.28 5.85
CA THR A 141 1.52 24.90 4.80
C THR A 141 2.99 25.01 5.22
N THR A 142 3.25 25.53 6.41
CA THR A 142 4.63 25.69 6.93
C THR A 142 5.31 24.33 7.13
N ALA A 143 4.62 23.36 7.74
CA ALA A 143 5.15 22.00 7.90
C ALA A 143 5.45 21.35 6.54
N THR A 144 4.54 21.49 5.56
CA THR A 144 4.75 20.92 4.21
C THR A 144 5.95 21.55 3.53
N LEU A 145 6.15 22.87 3.63
CA LEU A 145 7.31 23.56 3.07
C LEU A 145 8.62 23.01 3.63
N PHE A 146 8.76 22.91 4.96
CA PHE A 146 9.98 22.35 5.58
C PHE A 146 10.16 20.87 5.27
N ALA A 147 9.07 20.09 5.21
CA ALA A 147 9.14 18.68 4.80
C ALA A 147 9.64 18.53 3.36
N CYS A 148 9.17 19.37 2.44
CA CYS A 148 9.67 19.42 1.06
C CYS A 148 11.15 19.84 1.01
N CYS A 149 11.58 20.85 1.78
CA CYS A 149 12.97 21.26 1.86
C CYS A 149 13.87 20.13 2.39
N SER A 150 13.45 19.44 3.44
CA SER A 150 14.17 18.28 3.98
C SER A 150 14.28 17.16 2.94
N ALA A 151 13.15 16.79 2.31
CA ALA A 151 13.09 15.74 1.30
C ALA A 151 13.97 16.06 0.07
N PHE A 152 13.95 17.31 -0.41
CA PHE A 152 14.76 17.76 -1.54
C PHE A 152 16.27 17.76 -1.24
N SER A 153 16.63 18.06 0.00
CA SER A 153 18.02 18.12 0.46
C SER A 153 18.60 16.74 0.79
N LYS A 154 17.73 15.75 1.01
CA LYS A 154 18.12 14.39 1.39
C LYS A 154 19.03 13.76 0.34
N GLY A 155 20.21 13.31 0.77
CA GLY A 155 21.21 12.67 -0.09
C GLY A 155 22.10 13.65 -0.88
N LYS A 156 21.95 14.97 -0.69
CA LYS A 156 22.82 15.99 -1.29
C LYS A 156 23.74 16.59 -0.22
N PRO A 157 25.05 16.30 -0.25
CA PRO A 157 25.99 16.79 0.77
C PRO A 157 25.98 18.31 0.92
N GLU A 158 25.80 19.02 -0.20
CA GLU A 158 25.75 20.48 -0.32
C GLU A 158 24.61 21.12 0.49
N TYR A 159 23.48 20.43 0.66
CA TYR A 159 22.29 20.95 1.35
C TYR A 159 22.08 20.33 2.74
N LYS A 160 23.09 19.64 3.28
CA LYS A 160 22.98 18.93 4.56
C LYS A 160 22.60 19.85 5.73
N GLN A 161 23.05 21.11 5.71
CA GLN A 161 22.68 22.09 6.75
C GLN A 161 21.22 22.51 6.64
N ALA A 162 20.72 22.77 5.43
CA ALA A 162 19.31 23.09 5.19
C ALA A 162 18.39 21.92 5.58
N GLN A 163 18.83 20.68 5.31
CA GLN A 163 18.12 19.48 5.77
C GLN A 163 18.00 19.46 7.29
N LYS A 164 19.12 19.64 8.02
CA LYS A 164 19.12 19.63 9.49
C LYS A 164 18.22 20.70 10.09
N ILE A 165 18.26 21.93 9.56
CA ILE A 165 17.40 23.02 10.03
C ILE A 165 15.93 22.68 9.80
N SER A 166 15.59 22.19 8.61
CA SER A 166 14.22 21.79 8.27
C SER A 166 13.73 20.67 9.19
N ASP A 167 14.54 19.63 9.41
CA ASP A 167 14.23 18.51 10.29
C ASP A 167 14.05 18.97 11.75
N TYR A 168 14.88 19.91 12.21
CA TYR A 168 14.79 20.46 13.56
C TYR A 168 13.53 21.31 13.76
N ILE A 169 13.18 22.15 12.78
CA ILE A 169 11.93 22.94 12.82
C ILE A 169 10.72 22.02 12.82
N LEU A 170 10.70 20.99 11.96
CA LEU A 170 9.62 20.00 11.93
C LEU A 170 9.51 19.25 13.27
N ALA A 171 10.64 18.90 13.88
CA ALA A 171 10.66 18.24 15.18
C ALA A 171 10.09 19.16 16.28
N ILE A 172 10.45 20.45 16.29
CA ILE A 172 9.87 21.43 17.22
C ILE A 172 8.37 21.56 17.00
N MET A 173 7.92 21.78 15.77
CA MET A 173 6.49 21.92 15.44
C MET A 173 5.71 20.68 15.87
N GLY A 174 6.20 19.48 15.52
CA GLY A 174 5.58 18.22 15.91
C GLY A 174 5.54 18.05 17.44
N THR A 175 6.60 18.45 18.14
CA THR A 175 6.65 18.38 19.62
C THR A 175 5.68 19.34 20.28
N LEU A 176 5.57 20.58 19.79
CA LEU A 176 4.63 21.57 20.32
C LEU A 176 3.19 21.12 20.15
N ILE A 177 2.83 20.62 18.96
CA ILE A 177 1.51 20.02 18.69
C ILE A 177 1.28 18.85 19.65
N PHE A 178 2.28 17.98 19.81
CA PHE A 178 2.19 16.81 20.70
C PHE A 178 1.99 17.18 22.17
N ILE A 179 2.64 18.23 22.68
CA ILE A 179 2.47 18.70 24.06
C ILE A 179 1.09 19.32 24.27
N ASP A 180 0.66 20.21 23.36
CA ASP A 180 -0.66 20.84 23.41
C ASP A 180 -1.78 19.79 23.41
N SER A 181 -1.62 18.76 22.59
CA SER A 181 -2.46 17.58 22.54
C SER A 181 -2.59 16.86 23.89
N ILE A 182 -1.48 16.60 24.58
CA ILE A 182 -1.50 15.95 25.90
C ILE A 182 -2.22 16.83 26.93
N LEU A 183 -1.96 18.13 26.92
CA LEU A 183 -2.61 19.09 27.83
C LEU A 183 -4.12 19.10 27.60
N ASN A 184 -4.57 19.09 26.34
CA ASN A 184 -5.99 19.06 26.01
C ASN A 184 -6.68 17.75 26.45
N ILE A 185 -6.02 16.59 26.26
CA ILE A 185 -6.54 15.30 26.76
C ILE A 185 -6.64 15.32 28.29
N TYR A 186 -5.65 15.90 28.97
CA TYR A 186 -5.68 16.01 30.44
C TYR A 186 -6.84 16.90 30.92
N ASN A 187 -7.11 18.00 30.21
CA ASN A 187 -8.17 18.94 30.57
C ASN A 187 -9.59 18.39 30.26
N GLU A 188 -9.76 17.64 29.17
CA GLU A 188 -11.06 17.11 28.73
C GLU A 188 -10.99 15.62 28.34
N PRO A 189 -10.72 14.71 29.29
CA PRO A 189 -10.48 13.29 28.97
C PRO A 189 -11.71 12.60 28.38
N GLY A 190 -12.92 13.06 28.74
CA GLY A 190 -14.17 12.47 28.26
C GLY A 190 -14.42 12.64 26.75
N LYS A 191 -13.78 13.62 26.09
CA LYS A 191 -13.85 13.75 24.62
C LYS A 191 -12.92 12.78 23.90
N PHE A 192 -11.80 12.43 24.51
CA PHE A 192 -10.80 11.53 23.93
C PHE A 192 -11.11 10.06 24.24
N ILE A 193 -11.58 9.75 25.44
CA ILE A 193 -11.93 8.38 25.87
C ILE A 193 -13.36 8.09 25.43
N SER A 194 -13.56 8.01 24.12
CA SER A 194 -14.83 7.65 23.50
C SER A 194 -14.71 6.35 22.71
N VAL A 195 -15.83 5.64 22.56
CA VAL A 195 -15.87 4.40 21.75
C VAL A 195 -15.54 4.71 20.28
N ASP A 196 -15.93 5.86 19.77
CA ASP A 196 -15.66 6.24 18.39
C ASP A 196 -14.18 6.55 18.17
N THR A 197 -13.52 7.26 19.09
CA THR A 197 -12.07 7.44 19.05
C THR A 197 -11.35 6.09 19.10
N PHE A 198 -11.78 5.18 19.97
CA PHE A 198 -11.20 3.84 20.01
C PHE A 198 -11.36 3.08 18.67
N ARG A 199 -12.52 3.20 18.03
CA ARG A 199 -12.77 2.63 16.69
C ARG A 199 -11.89 3.29 15.62
N ASP A 200 -11.68 4.61 15.68
CA ASP A 200 -10.81 5.35 14.75
C ASP A 200 -9.36 4.80 14.75
N PHE A 201 -8.83 4.41 15.92
CA PHE A 201 -7.52 3.74 16.00
C PHE A 201 -7.59 2.26 15.59
N LEU A 202 -8.61 1.54 16.06
CA LEU A 202 -8.64 0.09 15.97
C LEU A 202 -8.98 -0.40 14.56
N VAL A 203 -9.92 0.25 13.86
CA VAL A 203 -10.39 -0.18 12.54
C VAL A 203 -9.26 -0.17 11.50
N PRO A 204 -8.51 0.92 11.28
CA PRO A 204 -7.40 0.92 10.32
C PRO A 204 -6.31 -0.10 10.69
N MET A 205 -6.05 -0.30 11.99
CA MET A 205 -5.09 -1.29 12.46
C MET A 205 -5.53 -2.73 12.13
N LEU A 206 -6.78 -3.07 12.41
CA LEU A 206 -7.35 -4.38 12.09
C LEU A 206 -7.42 -4.62 10.59
N LEU A 207 -7.75 -3.59 9.79
CA LEU A 207 -7.71 -3.66 8.34
C LEU A 207 -6.29 -3.95 7.83
N SER A 208 -5.26 -3.28 8.37
CA SER A 208 -3.84 -3.54 8.05
C SER A 208 -3.39 -4.96 8.39
N VAL A 209 -3.78 -5.49 9.55
CA VAL A 209 -3.47 -6.88 9.93
C VAL A 209 -4.20 -7.86 9.02
N SER A 210 -5.49 -7.60 8.75
CA SER A 210 -6.33 -8.44 7.88
C SER A 210 -5.90 -8.39 6.42
N LEU A 211 -5.16 -7.36 5.99
CA LEU A 211 -4.61 -7.28 4.64
C LEU A 211 -3.44 -8.24 4.42
N LEU A 212 -2.73 -8.66 5.48
CA LEU A 212 -1.55 -9.52 5.35
C LEU A 212 -1.84 -10.89 4.69
N PRO A 213 -2.89 -11.64 5.08
CA PRO A 213 -3.28 -12.86 4.36
C PRO A 213 -3.52 -12.62 2.87
N TYR A 214 -4.23 -11.55 2.50
CA TYR A 214 -4.49 -11.23 1.10
C TYR A 214 -3.19 -10.94 0.35
N VAL A 215 -2.31 -10.09 0.89
CA VAL A 215 -1.02 -9.76 0.27
C VAL A 215 -0.15 -11.00 0.11
N TYR A 216 -0.14 -11.88 1.11
CA TYR A 216 0.58 -13.15 1.03
C TYR A 216 0.07 -14.01 -0.14
N VAL A 217 -1.25 -14.23 -0.24
CA VAL A 217 -1.84 -14.98 -1.36
C VAL A 217 -1.54 -14.31 -2.69
N PHE A 218 -1.71 -12.99 -2.78
CA PHE A 218 -1.47 -12.22 -4.00
C PHE A 218 -0.02 -12.30 -4.46
N TYR A 219 0.95 -12.24 -3.54
CA TYR A 219 2.37 -12.46 -3.84
C TYR A 219 2.61 -13.81 -4.50
N TYR A 220 2.05 -14.90 -3.97
CA TYR A 220 2.20 -16.23 -4.56
C TYR A 220 1.53 -16.32 -5.94
N LEU A 221 0.36 -15.72 -6.12
CA LEU A 221 -0.31 -15.64 -7.42
C LEU A 221 0.59 -14.95 -8.46
N LEU A 222 1.18 -13.80 -8.12
CA LEU A 222 2.14 -13.11 -9.00
C LEU A 222 3.39 -13.96 -9.30
N ALA A 223 3.89 -14.69 -8.31
CA ALA A 223 5.04 -15.57 -8.49
C ALA A 223 4.74 -16.73 -9.46
N TYR A 224 3.54 -17.31 -9.38
CA TYR A 224 3.11 -18.33 -10.36
C TYR A 224 2.87 -17.74 -11.74
N GLU A 225 2.23 -16.57 -11.85
CA GLU A 225 1.99 -15.92 -13.12
C GLU A 225 3.31 -15.66 -13.85
N ARG A 226 4.30 -15.07 -13.16
CA ARG A 226 5.66 -14.87 -13.69
C ARG A 226 6.33 -16.15 -14.15
N ALA A 227 6.24 -17.22 -13.35
CA ALA A 227 6.81 -18.50 -13.73
C ALA A 227 6.12 -19.02 -15.00
N PHE A 228 4.79 -19.02 -15.03
CA PHE A 228 4.02 -19.66 -16.09
C PHE A 228 3.89 -18.84 -17.38
N VAL A 229 4.21 -17.55 -17.39
CA VAL A 229 4.36 -16.78 -18.63
C VAL A 229 5.36 -17.46 -19.58
N ILE A 230 6.45 -18.03 -19.04
CA ILE A 230 7.46 -18.74 -19.85
C ILE A 230 6.85 -19.93 -20.60
N THR A 231 5.90 -20.66 -19.99
CA THR A 231 5.25 -21.79 -20.67
C THR A 231 4.46 -21.38 -21.91
N HIS A 232 3.99 -20.13 -21.96
CA HIS A 232 3.31 -19.59 -23.15
C HIS A 232 4.29 -19.30 -24.29
N ILE A 233 5.52 -18.93 -23.95
CA ILE A 233 6.59 -18.69 -24.93
C ILE A 233 7.09 -20.01 -25.54
N TYR A 234 7.11 -21.10 -24.77
CA TYR A 234 7.69 -22.37 -25.22
C TYR A 234 6.75 -23.27 -26.02
N THR A 235 5.42 -23.12 -25.89
CA THR A 235 4.48 -23.93 -26.66
C THR A 235 3.13 -23.27 -26.78
N ASP A 236 2.54 -23.29 -27.97
CA ASP A 236 1.17 -22.79 -28.21
C ASP A 236 0.09 -23.77 -27.74
N SER A 237 0.45 -25.03 -27.49
CA SER A 237 -0.51 -26.06 -27.09
C SER A 237 -0.98 -25.88 -25.65
N LYS A 238 -2.25 -25.48 -25.48
CA LYS A 238 -2.91 -25.33 -24.17
C LYS A 238 -2.84 -26.61 -23.32
N GLN A 239 -2.86 -27.78 -23.94
CA GLN A 239 -2.77 -29.06 -23.23
C GLN A 239 -1.39 -29.28 -22.63
N LEU A 240 -0.32 -28.97 -23.37
CA LEU A 240 1.06 -29.09 -22.91
C LEU A 240 1.39 -28.04 -21.84
N GLN A 241 0.92 -26.80 -22.02
CA GLN A 241 1.01 -25.77 -20.97
C GLN A 241 0.34 -26.23 -19.67
N ARG A 242 -0.91 -26.71 -19.73
CA ARG A 242 -1.64 -27.18 -18.52
C ARG A 242 -0.92 -28.36 -17.86
N TYR A 243 -0.41 -29.29 -18.66
CA TYR A 243 0.37 -30.42 -18.16
C TYR A 243 1.65 -29.97 -17.45
N ALA A 244 2.43 -29.07 -18.06
CA ALA A 244 3.63 -28.50 -17.46
C ALA A 244 3.33 -27.77 -16.14
N LYS A 245 2.26 -26.97 -16.09
CA LYS A 245 1.82 -26.26 -14.86
C LYS A 245 1.50 -27.23 -13.73
N ILE A 246 0.65 -28.22 -13.98
CA ILE A 246 0.25 -29.21 -12.97
C ILE A 246 1.44 -30.05 -12.53
N ARG A 247 2.24 -30.56 -13.48
CA ARG A 247 3.38 -31.42 -13.16
C ARG A 247 4.47 -30.70 -12.40
N SER A 248 4.83 -29.48 -12.80
CA SER A 248 5.82 -28.68 -12.07
C SER A 248 5.32 -28.31 -10.67
N PHE A 249 4.04 -27.95 -10.52
CA PHE A 249 3.45 -27.69 -9.20
C PHE A 249 3.59 -28.90 -8.27
N VAL A 250 3.24 -30.11 -8.73
CA VAL A 250 3.40 -31.34 -7.93
C VAL A 250 4.87 -31.67 -7.69
N ALA A 251 5.70 -31.59 -8.74
CA ALA A 251 7.11 -31.99 -8.70
C ALA A 251 7.95 -31.12 -7.74
N PHE A 252 7.63 -29.84 -7.62
CA PHE A 252 8.35 -28.87 -6.80
C PHE A 252 7.61 -28.49 -5.52
N LYS A 253 6.59 -29.28 -5.12
CA LYS A 253 5.80 -29.08 -3.89
C LYS A 253 5.20 -27.67 -3.80
N GLY A 254 4.74 -27.13 -4.93
CA GLY A 254 4.16 -25.80 -5.02
C GLY A 254 5.15 -24.64 -4.84
N LYS A 255 6.47 -24.84 -4.79
CA LYS A 255 7.41 -23.72 -4.64
C LYS A 255 7.56 -22.93 -5.96
N PRO A 256 7.02 -21.69 -6.07
CA PRO A 256 7.06 -20.94 -7.33
C PRO A 256 8.47 -20.59 -7.79
N SER A 257 9.40 -20.38 -6.85
CA SER A 257 10.81 -20.10 -7.16
C SER A 257 11.50 -21.27 -7.88
N LEU A 258 11.21 -22.52 -7.49
CA LEU A 258 11.76 -23.70 -8.15
C LEU A 258 11.14 -23.93 -9.52
N ILE A 259 9.82 -23.70 -9.65
CA ILE A 259 9.13 -23.76 -10.95
C ILE A 259 9.73 -22.75 -11.92
N HIS A 260 9.95 -21.51 -11.46
CA HIS A 260 10.56 -20.46 -12.28
C HIS A 260 11.99 -20.81 -12.70
N LYS A 261 12.83 -21.29 -11.77
CA LYS A 261 14.20 -21.73 -12.07
C LYS A 261 14.23 -22.90 -13.08
N TRP A 262 13.33 -23.87 -12.93
CA TRP A 262 13.18 -24.96 -13.90
C TRP A 262 12.78 -24.43 -15.27
N LEU A 263 11.79 -23.53 -15.34
CA LEU A 263 11.34 -22.96 -16.60
C LEU A 263 12.43 -22.14 -17.29
N ILE A 264 13.27 -21.40 -16.57
CA ILE A 264 14.43 -20.71 -17.15
C ILE A 264 15.50 -21.70 -17.63
N TYR A 265 15.68 -22.82 -16.93
CA TYR A 265 16.64 -23.86 -17.28
C TYR A 265 16.22 -24.65 -18.53
N SER A 266 14.92 -24.82 -18.73
CA SER A 266 14.36 -25.57 -19.85
C SER A 266 14.34 -24.79 -21.16
N CYS A 267 14.31 -25.52 -22.28
CA CYS A 267 14.28 -24.95 -23.64
C CYS A 267 13.03 -25.37 -24.40
N ILE A 268 12.70 -24.66 -25.49
CA ILE A 268 11.55 -24.93 -26.37
C ILE A 268 11.40 -26.42 -26.75
N PRO A 269 12.46 -27.17 -27.14
CA PRO A 269 12.32 -28.58 -27.54
C PRO A 269 11.81 -29.49 -26.41
N GLU A 270 11.97 -29.09 -25.14
CA GLU A 270 11.47 -29.86 -24.01
C GLU A 270 9.95 -29.78 -23.87
N PHE A 271 9.29 -28.82 -24.55
CA PHE A 271 7.85 -28.56 -24.49
C PHE A 271 7.05 -29.13 -25.68
N GLU A 272 7.64 -30.02 -26.48
CA GLU A 272 6.96 -30.65 -27.63
C GLU A 272 6.02 -31.81 -27.23
N SER A 273 6.28 -32.48 -26.09
CA SER A 273 5.47 -33.61 -25.64
C SER A 273 5.39 -33.73 -24.12
N LYS A 274 4.39 -34.48 -23.62
CA LYS A 274 4.28 -34.81 -22.19
C LYS A 274 5.49 -35.58 -21.65
N LYS A 275 6.16 -36.35 -22.51
CA LYS A 275 7.34 -37.15 -22.15
C LYS A 275 8.56 -36.25 -21.96
N THR A 276 8.83 -35.36 -22.91
CA THR A 276 9.96 -34.42 -22.85
C THR A 276 9.84 -33.46 -21.66
N ILE A 277 8.64 -32.96 -21.36
CA ILE A 277 8.38 -32.12 -20.17
C ILE A 277 8.71 -32.88 -18.87
N ARG A 278 8.36 -34.17 -18.80
CA ARG A 278 8.67 -34.98 -17.62
C ARG A 278 10.18 -35.18 -17.49
N THR A 279 10.86 -35.52 -18.58
CA THR A 279 12.30 -35.71 -18.61
C THR A 279 13.05 -34.45 -18.20
N SER A 280 12.61 -33.26 -18.60
CA SER A 280 13.27 -32.00 -18.21
C SER A 280 13.13 -31.70 -16.72
N ILE A 281 11.96 -31.98 -16.13
CA ILE A 281 11.75 -31.87 -14.68
C ILE A 281 12.69 -32.81 -13.92
N ASP A 282 12.82 -34.06 -14.39
CA ASP A 282 13.65 -35.06 -13.74
C ASP A 282 15.15 -34.68 -13.83
N LYS A 283 15.62 -34.25 -15.02
CA LYS A 283 16.99 -33.71 -15.21
C LYS A 283 17.28 -32.52 -14.31
N PHE A 284 16.33 -31.59 -14.16
CA PHE A 284 16.51 -30.43 -13.30
C PHE A 284 16.59 -30.83 -11.81
N LYS A 285 15.83 -31.85 -11.38
CA LYS A 285 15.90 -32.39 -10.02
C LYS A 285 17.24 -33.08 -9.74
N GLU A 286 17.79 -33.82 -10.70
CA GLU A 286 19.11 -34.44 -10.57
C GLU A 286 20.19 -33.38 -10.39
N LYS A 287 20.21 -32.36 -11.25
CA LYS A 287 21.14 -31.23 -11.14
C LYS A 287 21.02 -30.47 -9.81
N GLN A 288 19.81 -30.28 -9.29
CA GLN A 288 19.59 -29.68 -7.97
C GLN A 288 20.23 -30.52 -6.86
N ARG A 289 20.11 -31.85 -6.92
CA ARG A 289 20.73 -32.76 -5.93
C ARG A 289 22.24 -32.68 -5.97
N GLU A 290 22.83 -32.68 -7.17
CA GLU A 290 24.29 -32.53 -7.34
C GLU A 290 24.83 -31.21 -6.79
N SER A 291 24.09 -30.11 -6.94
CA SER A 291 24.50 -28.79 -6.41
C SER A 291 24.34 -28.59 -4.89
N THR A 292 23.74 -29.56 -4.18
CA THR A 292 23.51 -29.48 -2.72
C THR A 292 24.45 -30.42 -1.94
N VAL A 293 25.29 -31.19 -2.63
CA VAL A 293 26.36 -32.05 -2.08
C VAL A 293 27.69 -31.31 -2.21
#